data_AF-A0A7S3FIF0-F1
#
_entry.id   AF-A0A7S3FIF0-F1
#
_cell.length_a   1.000
_cell.length_b   1.000
_cell.length_c   1.000
_cell.angle_alpha   90.00
_cell.angle_beta   90.00
_cell.angle_gamma   90.00
#
_symmetry.space_group_name_H-M   'P 1'
#
loop_
_entity.id
_entity.type
_entity.pdbx_description
1 polymer ?
#
loop_
_entity_poly.entity_id
_entity_poly.type
_entity_poly.pdbx_seq_one_letter_code
_entity_poly.pdbx_strand_id
1 'polypeptide(L)'
;EDAPPPPAPPIRRPPPPTLPPVPSSPATVPLLGFVDLQVNGVGGISFSALTLTAASCMAACERLLDAGCACILPTVITSPVEVYAHVLPLLADACESERLRGRVLGIHLEGPFISDQPGAVGCHPPAHVLDPANGGIALFDQLMSLSRGHVRLLTIAAEGRGAAELCAHAIAAGGGVFLR
;
A
#
# COMPACT_ATOMS: atom_id res chain seq x y z
N GLU A 1 -9.69 7.77 34.01
CA GLU A 1 -10.57 7.18 32.98
C GLU A 1 -10.06 7.65 31.65
N ASP A 2 -9.45 6.76 30.88
CA ASP A 2 -8.90 7.09 29.56
C ASP A 2 -9.95 6.66 28.55
N ALA A 3 -10.65 7.64 27.95
CA ALA A 3 -11.70 7.36 26.99
C ALA A 3 -11.07 6.77 25.71
N PRO A 4 -11.69 5.76 25.08
CA PRO A 4 -11.18 5.20 23.84
C PRO A 4 -11.11 6.29 22.75
N PRO A 5 -10.11 6.24 21.86
CA PRO A 5 -9.95 7.21 20.80
C PRO A 5 -11.19 7.21 19.88
N PRO A 6 -11.54 8.38 19.32
CA PRO A 6 -12.70 8.49 18.43
C PRO A 6 -12.52 7.58 17.20
N PRO A 7 -13.62 7.06 16.63
CA PRO A 7 -13.56 6.21 15.44
C PRO A 7 -12.92 6.97 14.28
N ALA A 8 -12.08 6.27 13.51
CA ALA A 8 -11.48 6.82 12.30
C ALA A 8 -12.58 7.36 11.36
N PRO A 9 -12.34 8.51 10.71
CA PRO A 9 -13.32 9.06 9.79
C PRO A 9 -13.61 8.05 8.67
N PRO A 10 -14.87 7.98 8.18
CA PRO A 10 -15.22 7.09 7.09
C PRO A 10 -14.33 7.37 5.88
N ILE A 11 -13.85 6.30 5.24
CA ILE A 11 -13.04 6.39 4.01
C ILE A 11 -13.84 7.20 3.00
N ARG A 12 -13.43 8.46 2.78
CA ARG A 12 -14.05 9.32 1.77
C ARG A 12 -13.72 8.70 0.42
N ARG A 13 -14.76 8.35 -0.35
CA ARG A 13 -14.59 8.03 -1.77
C ARG A 13 -13.98 9.25 -2.45
N PRO A 14 -12.76 9.16 -3.03
CA PRO A 14 -12.28 10.20 -3.89
C PRO A 14 -13.26 10.36 -5.07
N PRO A 15 -13.44 11.59 -5.59
CA PRO A 15 -14.21 11.77 -6.82
C PRO A 15 -13.57 10.93 -7.93
N PRO A 16 -14.37 10.36 -8.84
CA PRO A 16 -13.83 9.58 -9.94
C PRO A 16 -12.86 10.46 -10.76
N PRO A 17 -11.69 9.94 -11.16
CA PRO A 17 -10.74 10.70 -11.94
C PRO A 17 -11.37 11.10 -13.28
N THR A 18 -11.20 12.36 -13.67
CA THR A 18 -11.54 12.81 -15.03
C THR A 18 -10.53 12.21 -16.01
N LEU A 19 -11.02 11.35 -16.91
CA LEU A 19 -10.21 10.72 -17.95
C LEU A 19 -10.10 11.64 -19.18
N PRO A 20 -8.95 11.68 -19.88
CA PRO A 20 -8.82 12.39 -21.14
C PRO A 20 -9.69 11.74 -22.24
N PRO A 21 -10.14 12.50 -23.25
CA PRO A 21 -10.89 11.95 -24.38
C PRO A 21 -10.03 10.99 -25.20
N VAL A 22 -10.54 9.78 -25.46
CA VAL A 22 -9.87 8.77 -26.27
C VAL A 22 -10.36 8.86 -27.73
N PRO A 23 -9.47 8.92 -28.74
CA PRO A 23 -9.87 8.94 -30.14
C PRO A 23 -10.57 7.62 -30.51
N SER A 24 -11.77 7.72 -31.10
CA SER A 24 -12.59 6.56 -31.46
C SER A 24 -12.17 5.98 -32.81
N SER A 25 -11.54 4.80 -32.79
CA SER A 25 -11.42 3.90 -33.93
C SER A 25 -12.39 2.72 -33.76
N PRO A 26 -12.96 2.13 -34.82
CA PRO A 26 -13.83 0.95 -34.71
C PRO A 26 -13.14 -0.28 -34.09
N ALA A 27 -11.82 -0.26 -33.90
CA ALA A 27 -11.04 -1.30 -33.23
C ALA A 27 -10.65 -0.99 -31.77
N THR A 28 -11.04 0.17 -31.23
CA THR A 28 -10.74 0.57 -29.84
C THR A 28 -11.97 0.48 -28.96
N VAL A 29 -11.87 -0.30 -27.87
CA VAL A 29 -12.91 -0.36 -26.82
C VAL A 29 -12.56 0.67 -25.74
N PRO A 30 -13.44 1.64 -25.45
CA PRO A 30 -13.21 2.59 -24.37
C PRO A 30 -13.28 1.87 -23.01
N LEU A 31 -12.26 2.05 -22.17
CA LEU A 31 -12.19 1.51 -20.82
C LEU A 31 -11.98 2.66 -19.82
N LEU A 32 -12.45 2.48 -18.58
CA LEU A 32 -12.31 3.46 -17.50
C LEU A 32 -10.90 3.49 -16.87
N GLY A 33 -9.95 2.71 -17.41
CA GLY A 33 -8.62 2.48 -16.85
C GLY A 33 -8.61 1.39 -15.77
N PHE A 34 -7.46 0.76 -15.56
CA PHE A 34 -7.30 -0.31 -14.57
C PHE A 34 -7.16 0.24 -13.15
N VAL A 35 -7.57 -0.54 -12.16
CA VAL A 35 -7.25 -0.28 -10.75
C VAL A 35 -6.29 -1.37 -10.30
N ASP A 36 -5.04 -0.99 -10.06
CA ASP A 36 -4.01 -1.93 -9.62
C ASP A 36 -3.82 -1.82 -8.10
N LEU A 37 -4.30 -2.82 -7.36
CA LEU A 37 -4.25 -2.83 -5.90
C LEU A 37 -2.93 -3.39 -5.35
N GLN A 38 -2.04 -3.90 -6.20
CA GLN A 38 -0.77 -4.48 -5.77
C GLN A 38 0.30 -4.30 -6.85
N VAL A 39 1.08 -3.23 -6.74
CA VAL A 39 2.18 -2.93 -7.66
C VAL A 39 3.46 -2.57 -6.91
N ASN A 40 4.47 -3.43 -7.06
CA ASN A 40 5.75 -3.32 -6.34
C ASN A 40 6.70 -2.26 -6.94
N GLY A 41 6.44 -1.83 -8.18
CA GLY A 41 7.30 -0.91 -8.91
C GLY A 41 7.11 -0.99 -10.42
N VAL A 42 7.82 -0.13 -11.15
CA VAL A 42 7.77 -0.06 -12.62
C VAL A 42 9.06 0.52 -13.19
N GLY A 43 9.45 0.07 -14.38
CA GLY A 43 10.57 0.69 -15.11
C GLY A 43 11.92 0.65 -14.39
N GLY A 44 12.16 -0.41 -13.60
CA GLY A 44 13.39 -0.56 -12.79
C GLY A 44 13.36 0.17 -11.45
N ILE A 45 12.26 0.87 -11.13
CA ILE A 45 12.05 1.51 -9.82
C ILE A 45 11.22 0.56 -8.96
N SER A 46 11.70 0.27 -7.75
CA SER A 46 10.97 -0.50 -6.73
C SER A 46 10.51 0.42 -5.61
N PHE A 47 9.28 0.26 -5.15
CA PHE A 47 8.74 0.99 -3.99
C PHE A 47 9.28 0.46 -2.64
N SER A 48 9.99 -0.66 -2.66
CA SER A 48 10.63 -1.27 -1.47
C SER A 48 12.15 -1.12 -1.47
N ALA A 49 12.68 -0.06 -2.09
CA ALA A 49 14.12 0.14 -2.24
C ALA A 49 14.63 1.36 -1.45
N LEU A 50 15.75 1.23 -0.76
CA LEU A 50 16.46 2.35 -0.12
C LEU A 50 16.98 3.38 -1.13
N THR A 51 17.10 3.00 -2.40
CA THR A 51 17.48 3.90 -3.49
C THR A 51 16.31 4.70 -4.04
N LEU A 52 15.08 4.46 -3.56
CA LEU A 52 13.91 5.24 -3.95
C LEU A 52 14.09 6.70 -3.50
N THR A 53 13.79 7.63 -4.38
CA THR A 53 13.82 9.07 -4.08
C THR A 53 12.43 9.64 -4.30
N ALA A 54 12.13 10.82 -3.76
CA ALA A 54 10.86 11.50 -4.01
C ALA A 54 10.56 11.64 -5.53
N ALA A 55 11.58 12.03 -6.30
CA ALA A 55 11.44 12.20 -7.75
C ALA A 55 11.14 10.88 -8.47
N SER A 56 11.87 9.81 -8.15
CA SER A 56 11.63 8.50 -8.79
C SER A 56 10.32 7.86 -8.33
N CYS A 57 9.89 8.08 -7.09
CA CYS A 57 8.60 7.64 -6.57
C CYS A 57 7.43 8.27 -7.36
N MET A 58 7.46 9.60 -7.53
CA MET A 58 6.45 10.31 -8.32
C MET A 58 6.43 9.84 -9.79
N ALA A 59 7.61 9.76 -10.40
CA ALA A 59 7.73 9.30 -11.78
C ALA A 59 7.22 7.87 -11.99
N ALA A 60 7.46 6.96 -11.03
CA ALA A 60 6.95 5.60 -11.07
C ALA A 60 5.41 5.58 -11.01
N CYS A 61 4.81 6.39 -10.12
CA CYS A 61 3.36 6.51 -10.03
C CYS A 61 2.74 7.02 -11.34
N GLU A 62 3.27 8.10 -11.91
CA GLU A 62 2.81 8.60 -13.22
C GLU A 62 2.93 7.56 -14.32
N ARG A 63 4.07 6.85 -14.38
CA ARG A 63 4.29 5.85 -15.41
C ARG A 63 3.27 4.72 -15.37
N LEU A 64 2.82 4.32 -14.18
CA LEU A 64 1.74 3.34 -14.03
C LEU A 64 0.39 3.89 -14.52
N LEU A 65 0.11 5.16 -14.23
CA LEU A 65 -1.11 5.83 -14.70
C LEU A 65 -1.12 5.99 -16.22
N ASP A 66 0.01 6.38 -16.81
CA ASP A 66 0.19 6.50 -18.26
C ASP A 66 0.15 5.14 -18.97
N ALA A 67 0.49 4.06 -18.28
CA ALA A 67 0.37 2.68 -18.78
C ALA A 67 -1.08 2.15 -18.77
N GLY A 68 -2.06 2.98 -18.43
CA GLY A 68 -3.50 2.63 -18.48
C GLY A 68 -4.15 2.42 -17.12
N CYS A 69 -3.46 2.67 -16.01
CA CYS A 69 -4.07 2.64 -14.68
C CYS A 69 -4.85 3.93 -14.40
N ALA A 70 -6.11 3.78 -14.02
CA ALA A 70 -6.88 4.85 -13.40
C ALA A 70 -6.43 5.07 -11.96
N CYS A 71 -6.19 4.00 -11.21
CA CYS A 71 -5.78 4.10 -9.81
C CYS A 71 -4.77 3.02 -9.44
N ILE A 72 -3.91 3.30 -8.46
CA ILE A 72 -2.91 2.37 -7.96
C ILE A 72 -2.81 2.36 -6.44
N LEU A 73 -2.36 1.23 -5.88
CA LEU A 73 -1.77 1.12 -4.56
C LEU A 73 -0.30 0.69 -4.70
N PRO A 74 0.68 1.61 -4.59
CA PRO A 74 2.07 1.23 -4.48
C PRO A 74 2.27 0.29 -3.28
N THR A 75 2.92 -0.85 -3.55
CA THR A 75 3.10 -1.94 -2.59
C THR A 75 4.52 -1.94 -2.04
N VAL A 76 4.61 -1.95 -0.71
CA VAL A 76 5.84 -2.21 0.02
C VAL A 76 5.80 -3.65 0.52
N ILE A 77 6.72 -4.49 0.04
CA ILE A 77 6.81 -5.89 0.44
C ILE A 77 7.60 -6.04 1.74
N THR A 78 7.50 -7.20 2.38
CA THR A 78 8.33 -7.59 3.55
C THR A 78 9.78 -7.14 3.38
N SER A 79 10.19 -6.21 4.24
CA SER A 79 11.48 -5.55 4.19
C SER A 79 12.00 -5.28 5.61
N PRO A 80 13.29 -4.96 5.77
CA PRO A 80 13.80 -4.38 7.01
C PRO A 80 13.05 -3.10 7.43
N VAL A 81 13.06 -2.78 8.73
CA VAL A 81 12.37 -1.59 9.28
C VAL A 81 12.87 -0.28 8.65
N GLU A 82 14.18 -0.21 8.36
CA GLU A 82 14.81 0.93 7.71
C GLU A 82 14.26 1.21 6.30
N VAL A 83 13.82 0.17 5.57
CA VAL A 83 13.18 0.35 4.27
C VAL A 83 11.84 1.04 4.44
N TYR A 84 10.99 0.57 5.35
CA TYR A 84 9.70 1.20 5.60
C TYR A 84 9.86 2.65 6.08
N ALA A 85 10.81 2.91 6.99
CA ALA A 85 11.12 4.24 7.48
C ALA A 85 11.55 5.21 6.35
N HIS A 86 12.21 4.69 5.32
CA HIS A 86 12.63 5.46 4.16
C HIS A 86 11.49 5.68 3.15
N VAL A 87 10.76 4.62 2.78
CA VAL A 87 9.84 4.67 1.62
C VAL A 87 8.42 5.14 1.96
N LEU A 88 7.92 4.86 3.16
CA LEU A 88 6.54 5.21 3.52
C LEU A 88 6.27 6.72 3.51
N PRO A 89 7.19 7.59 3.99
CA PRO A 89 7.01 9.03 3.86
C PRO A 89 6.95 9.50 2.40
N LEU A 90 7.76 8.92 1.51
CA LEU A 90 7.77 9.25 0.08
C LEU A 90 6.48 8.84 -0.62
N LEU A 91 5.93 7.69 -0.26
CA LEU A 91 4.65 7.22 -0.77
C LEU A 91 3.48 8.04 -0.23
N ALA A 92 3.55 8.48 1.03
CA ALA A 92 2.58 9.41 1.59
C ALA A 92 2.60 10.76 0.85
N ASP A 93 3.78 11.27 0.47
CA ASP A 93 3.90 12.47 -0.37
C ASP A 93 3.22 12.28 -1.73
N ALA A 94 3.34 11.08 -2.34
CA ALA A 94 2.66 10.74 -3.57
C ALA A 94 1.13 10.69 -3.41
N CYS A 95 0.62 10.19 -2.27
CA CYS A 95 -0.81 10.18 -1.96
C CYS A 95 -1.39 11.60 -1.79
N GLU A 96 -0.60 12.51 -1.22
CA GLU A 96 -1.00 13.90 -0.93
C GLU A 96 -0.71 14.86 -2.10
N SER A 97 -0.01 14.41 -3.13
CA SER A 97 0.32 15.23 -4.29
C SER A 97 -0.94 15.63 -5.06
N GLU A 98 -1.12 16.93 -5.30
CA GLU A 98 -2.20 17.44 -6.16
C GLU A 98 -2.18 16.82 -7.56
N ARG A 99 -0.99 16.49 -8.07
CA ARG A 99 -0.84 15.88 -9.41
C ARG A 99 -1.37 14.45 -9.48
N LEU A 100 -1.32 13.72 -8.36
CA LEU A 100 -1.72 12.32 -8.25
C LEU A 100 -3.01 12.13 -7.45
N ARG A 101 -3.64 13.24 -7.04
CA ARG A 101 -4.80 13.24 -6.15
C ARG A 101 -5.93 12.38 -6.70
N GLY A 102 -6.35 11.39 -5.91
CA GLY A 102 -7.40 10.42 -6.30
C GLY A 102 -6.95 9.34 -7.29
N ARG A 103 -5.65 9.29 -7.64
CA ARG A 103 -5.04 8.28 -8.52
C ARG A 103 -4.13 7.32 -7.74
N VAL A 104 -3.39 7.83 -6.77
CA VAL A 104 -2.73 7.00 -5.74
C VAL A 104 -3.68 6.90 -4.55
N LEU A 105 -4.26 5.73 -4.33
CA LEU A 105 -5.36 5.57 -3.36
C LEU A 105 -4.89 5.42 -1.91
N GLY A 106 -3.59 5.18 -1.74
CA GLY A 106 -2.95 4.86 -0.48
C GLY A 106 -1.78 3.91 -0.70
N ILE A 107 -1.39 3.20 0.34
CA ILE A 107 -0.25 2.30 0.36
C ILE A 107 -0.73 0.88 0.69
N HIS A 108 -0.17 -0.09 -0.01
CA HIS A 108 -0.32 -1.51 0.31
C HIS A 108 0.93 -2.00 1.03
N LEU A 109 0.75 -2.57 2.22
CA LEU A 109 1.79 -3.32 2.91
C LEU A 109 1.60 -4.81 2.60
N GLU A 110 2.49 -5.41 1.82
CA GLU A 110 2.51 -6.85 1.59
C GLU A 110 3.49 -7.52 2.56
N GLY A 111 3.02 -7.78 3.78
CA GLY A 111 3.85 -8.16 4.92
C GLY A 111 4.15 -7.00 5.87
N PRO A 112 5.11 -7.17 6.82
CA PRO A 112 6.01 -8.31 6.99
C PRO A 112 5.37 -9.55 7.65
N PHE A 113 4.07 -9.50 7.96
CA PHE A 113 3.33 -10.53 8.67
C PHE A 113 2.84 -11.69 7.78
N ILE A 114 3.69 -12.17 6.87
CA ILE A 114 3.35 -13.27 5.96
C ILE A 114 3.77 -14.63 6.55
N SER A 115 3.39 -15.71 5.87
CA SER A 115 3.73 -17.07 6.27
C SER A 115 5.23 -17.31 6.13
N ASP A 116 5.85 -17.87 7.15
CA ASP A 116 7.25 -18.32 7.12
C ASP A 116 7.40 -19.73 6.54
N GLN A 117 6.29 -20.39 6.17
CA GLN A 117 6.29 -21.75 5.68
C GLN A 117 7.01 -21.86 4.33
N PRO A 118 7.86 -22.88 4.13
CA PRO A 118 8.52 -23.12 2.85
C PRO A 118 7.50 -23.22 1.71
N GLY A 119 7.68 -22.39 0.68
CA GLY A 119 6.76 -22.31 -0.46
C GLY A 119 5.67 -21.23 -0.36
N ALA A 120 5.37 -20.73 0.86
CA ALA A 120 4.42 -19.62 1.06
C ALA A 120 5.10 -18.25 1.07
N VAL A 121 6.39 -18.18 1.44
CA VAL A 121 7.17 -16.94 1.56
C VAL A 121 7.42 -16.22 0.22
N GLY A 122 7.40 -16.96 -0.91
CA GLY A 122 7.60 -16.40 -2.25
C GLY A 122 8.91 -15.63 -2.40
N CYS A 123 8.83 -14.38 -2.89
CA CYS A 123 9.97 -13.49 -3.10
C CYS A 123 10.34 -12.63 -1.86
N HIS A 124 9.66 -12.83 -0.74
CA HIS A 124 9.91 -12.07 0.47
C HIS A 124 11.17 -12.58 1.19
N PRO A 125 12.04 -11.71 1.72
CA PRO A 125 13.19 -12.14 2.49
C PRO A 125 12.73 -12.82 3.80
N PRO A 126 13.01 -14.12 4.01
CA PRO A 126 12.49 -14.85 5.17
C PRO A 126 12.96 -14.25 6.51
N ALA A 127 14.15 -13.62 6.52
CA ALA A 127 14.73 -12.99 7.70
C ALA A 127 13.94 -11.76 8.21
N HIS A 128 13.03 -11.22 7.41
CA HIS A 128 12.21 -10.06 7.76
C HIS A 128 10.74 -10.40 7.90
N VAL A 129 10.38 -11.69 7.84
CA VAL A 129 9.04 -12.14 8.19
C VAL A 129 8.86 -12.07 9.70
N LEU A 130 7.76 -11.48 10.16
CA LEU A 130 7.50 -11.24 11.56
C LEU A 130 6.19 -11.89 12.00
N ASP A 131 6.20 -12.51 13.18
CA ASP A 131 5.00 -13.02 13.85
C ASP A 131 4.22 -11.83 14.45
N PRO A 132 2.95 -11.59 14.08
CA PRO A 132 2.13 -10.51 14.64
C PRO A 132 2.06 -10.52 16.16
N ALA A 133 2.12 -11.69 16.81
CA ALA A 133 2.08 -11.81 18.26
C ALA A 133 3.29 -11.14 18.95
N ASN A 134 4.40 -10.95 18.23
CA ASN A 134 5.64 -10.39 18.77
C ASN A 134 5.76 -8.89 18.45
N GLY A 135 4.74 -8.12 18.83
CA GLY A 135 4.74 -6.66 18.65
C GLY A 135 4.22 -6.17 17.30
N GLY A 136 3.45 -6.99 16.56
CA GLY A 136 2.92 -6.62 15.25
C GLY A 136 2.01 -5.40 15.27
N ILE A 137 1.21 -5.21 16.34
CA ILE A 137 0.38 -4.01 16.52
C ILE A 137 1.24 -2.75 16.62
N ALA A 138 2.27 -2.77 17.48
CA ALA A 138 3.16 -1.63 17.67
C ALA A 138 3.94 -1.28 16.39
N LEU A 139 4.39 -2.30 15.66
CA LEU A 139 5.00 -2.10 14.34
C LEU A 139 4.00 -1.50 13.37
N PHE A 140 2.78 -2.05 13.27
CA PHE A 140 1.75 -1.51 12.39
C PHE A 140 1.43 -0.04 12.70
N ASP A 141 1.32 0.35 13.97
CA ASP A 141 1.12 1.74 14.37
C ASP A 141 2.29 2.64 13.94
N GLN A 142 3.52 2.14 14.04
CA GLN A 142 4.69 2.85 13.51
C GLN A 142 4.60 3.03 11.99
N LEU A 143 4.22 1.98 11.24
CA LEU A 143 4.06 2.05 9.78
C LEU A 143 2.90 2.99 9.37
N MET A 144 1.80 2.98 10.11
CA MET A 144 0.70 3.93 9.97
C MET A 144 1.16 5.37 10.20
N SER A 145 1.98 5.61 11.22
CA SER A 145 2.54 6.93 11.48
C SER A 145 3.48 7.39 10.36
N LEU A 146 4.40 6.54 9.91
CA LEU A 146 5.35 6.84 8.83
C LEU A 146 4.64 7.15 7.50
N SER A 147 3.55 6.44 7.23
CA SER A 147 2.70 6.64 6.05
C SER A 147 1.65 7.75 6.22
N ARG A 148 1.63 8.46 7.37
CA ARG A 148 0.62 9.49 7.69
C ARG A 148 -0.82 9.00 7.54
N GLY A 149 -1.07 7.72 7.86
CA GLY A 149 -2.39 7.10 7.77
C GLY A 149 -2.84 6.75 6.36
N HIS A 150 -1.93 6.70 5.38
CA HIS A 150 -2.24 6.32 4.00
C HIS A 150 -2.17 4.82 3.71
N VAL A 151 -1.85 3.96 4.68
CA VAL A 151 -2.01 2.51 4.47
C VAL A 151 -3.50 2.20 4.28
N ARG A 152 -3.81 1.50 3.18
CA ARG A 152 -5.17 1.09 2.82
C ARG A 152 -5.33 -0.41 2.67
N LEU A 153 -4.22 -1.13 2.55
CA LEU A 153 -4.25 -2.57 2.43
C LEU A 153 -3.08 -3.16 3.22
N LEU A 154 -3.37 -4.14 4.06
CA LEU A 154 -2.38 -4.98 4.70
C LEU A 154 -2.59 -6.43 4.25
N THR A 155 -1.56 -7.04 3.66
CA THR A 155 -1.51 -8.50 3.45
C THR A 155 -0.85 -9.17 4.64
N ILE A 156 -1.55 -10.13 5.22
CA ILE A 156 -1.12 -10.89 6.40
C ILE A 156 -1.52 -12.36 6.22
N ALA A 157 -0.68 -13.27 6.73
CA ALA A 157 -0.97 -14.70 6.75
C ALA A 157 -1.98 -15.04 7.85
N ALA A 158 -3.06 -15.73 7.47
CA ALA A 158 -4.19 -15.99 8.37
C ALA A 158 -3.82 -16.93 9.53
N GLU A 159 -2.85 -17.82 9.34
CA GLU A 159 -2.37 -18.76 10.35
C GLU A 159 -1.42 -18.16 11.38
N GLY A 160 -0.94 -16.93 11.15
CA GLY A 160 -0.02 -16.24 12.05
C GLY A 160 -0.63 -16.03 13.44
N ARG A 161 0.17 -16.23 14.49
CA ARG A 161 -0.29 -15.94 15.86
C ARG A 161 -0.51 -14.44 15.99
N GLY A 162 -1.60 -14.02 16.64
CA GLY A 162 -1.93 -12.60 16.74
C GLY A 162 -2.47 -11.97 15.44
N ALA A 163 -2.65 -12.75 14.36
CA ALA A 163 -3.11 -12.20 13.08
C ALA A 163 -4.52 -11.62 13.19
N ALA A 164 -5.45 -12.29 13.88
CA ALA A 164 -6.81 -11.82 14.04
C ALA A 164 -6.88 -10.48 14.79
N GLU A 165 -6.10 -10.35 15.86
CA GLU A 165 -5.97 -9.14 16.67
C GLU A 165 -5.39 -7.99 15.85
N LEU A 166 -4.32 -8.25 15.09
CA LEU A 166 -3.74 -7.27 14.19
C LEU A 166 -4.71 -6.86 13.08
N CYS A 167 -5.49 -7.80 12.52
CA CYS A 167 -6.51 -7.49 11.52
C CYS A 167 -7.58 -6.56 12.08
N ALA A 168 -8.11 -6.86 13.27
CA ALA A 168 -9.10 -6.03 13.93
C ALA A 168 -8.56 -4.61 14.20
N HIS A 169 -7.31 -4.53 14.66
CA HIS A 169 -6.63 -3.26 14.89
C HIS A 169 -6.43 -2.45 13.60
N ALA A 170 -5.97 -3.09 12.53
CA ALA A 170 -5.75 -2.45 11.23
C ALA A 170 -7.07 -1.90 10.62
N ILE A 171 -8.17 -2.65 10.76
CA ILE A 171 -9.51 -2.20 10.34
C ILE A 171 -9.96 -0.98 11.15
N ALA A 172 -9.79 -1.02 12.47
CA ALA A 172 -10.15 0.10 13.35
C ALA A 172 -9.33 1.38 13.05
N ALA A 173 -8.09 1.22 12.61
CA ALA A 173 -7.21 2.32 12.20
C ALA A 173 -7.51 2.90 10.80
N GLY A 174 -8.51 2.36 10.08
CA GLY A 174 -8.91 2.84 8.76
C GLY A 174 -8.17 2.20 7.58
N GLY A 175 -7.44 1.10 7.82
CA GLY A 175 -6.88 0.24 6.78
C GLY A 175 -7.88 -0.82 6.32
N GLY A 176 -7.79 -1.25 5.06
CA GLY A 176 -8.34 -2.52 4.59
C GLY A 176 -7.36 -3.66 4.90
N VAL A 177 -7.89 -4.87 5.09
CA VAL A 177 -7.08 -6.06 5.37
C VAL A 177 -7.38 -7.14 4.35
N PHE A 178 -6.33 -7.72 3.80
CA PHE A 178 -6.38 -8.85 2.89
C PHE A 178 -5.63 -10.04 3.51
N LEU A 179 -6.33 -11.14 3.69
CA LEU A 179 -5.74 -12.36 4.21
C LEU A 179 -5.18 -13.19 3.05
N ARG A 180 -3.94 -13.65 3.19
CA ARG A 180 -3.30 -14.58 2.25
C ARG A 180 -3.13 -15.95 2.88
#